data_AF-A0A961NX50-F1
#
_entry.id   AF-A0A961NX50-F1
#
_cell.length_a   1.000
_cell.length_b   1.000
_cell.length_c   1.000
_cell.angle_alpha   90.00
_cell.angle_beta   90.00
_cell.angle_gamma   90.00
#
_symmetry.space_group_name_H-M   'P 1'
#
loop_
_entity.id
_entity.type
_entity.pdbx_description
1 polymer ?
#
loop_
_entity_poly.entity_id
_entity_poly.type
_entity_poly.pdbx_seq_one_letter_code
_entity_poly.pdbx_strand_id
1 'polypeptide(L)' 'MSEPTLSGPKVLTVILNYRTAELAVEAAEGALREMADLAGEIVIVDNDSQDGSFEHLQSASAE' A
#
# COMPACT_ATOMS: atom_id res chain seq x y z
N MET A 1 7.71 12.38 22.65
CA MET A 1 7.53 13.48 21.68
C MET A 1 6.57 12.95 20.63
N SER A 2 5.40 13.57 20.48
CA SER A 2 4.39 13.11 19.50
C SER A 2 4.79 13.61 18.11
N GLU A 3 4.74 12.73 17.10
CA GLU A 3 5.00 13.10 15.71
C GLU A 3 4.01 14.17 15.22
N PRO A 4 4.46 15.15 14.41
CA PRO A 4 3.58 16.17 13.87
C PRO A 4 2.58 15.51 12.90
N THR A 5 1.29 15.53 13.26
CA THR A 5 0.23 15.06 12.36
C THR A 5 0.02 16.12 11.27
N LEU A 6 0.27 15.75 10.01
CA LEU A 6 -0.12 16.56 8.84
C LEU A 6 -1.62 16.86 8.93
N SER A 7 -1.97 18.13 9.14
CA SER A 7 -3.35 18.59 9.31
C SER A 7 -3.96 18.93 7.96
N GLY A 8 -4.98 18.17 7.52
CA GLY A 8 -5.61 18.33 6.20
C GLY A 8 -6.52 17.15 5.83
N PRO A 9 -7.18 17.17 4.66
CA PRO A 9 -7.92 16.02 4.15
C PRO A 9 -6.99 14.81 4.00
N LYS A 10 -7.48 13.63 4.35
CA LYS A 10 -6.72 12.38 4.27
C LYS A 10 -7.07 11.61 3.00
N VAL A 11 -6.06 11.01 2.39
CA VAL A 11 -6.22 10.14 1.21
C VAL A 11 -5.98 8.69 1.61
N LEU A 12 -6.93 7.82 1.27
CA LEU A 12 -6.77 6.37 1.37
C LEU A 12 -6.64 5.80 -0.04
N THR A 13 -5.50 5.19 -0.33
CA THR A 13 -5.26 4.47 -1.59
C THR A 13 -5.47 2.98 -1.34
N VAL A 14 -6.42 2.39 -2.06
CA VAL A 14 -6.71 0.95 -1.96
C VAL A 14 -6.30 0.26 -3.24
N ILE A 15 -5.41 -0.72 -3.13
CA ILE A 15 -4.92 -1.54 -4.25
C ILE A 15 -5.51 -2.94 -4.07
N LEU A 16 -6.39 -3.34 -4.98
CA LEU A 16 -6.93 -4.69 -5.01
C LEU A 16 -6.03 -5.59 -5.87
N ASN A 17 -5.45 -6.61 -5.26
CA ASN A 17 -4.62 -7.60 -5.94
C ASN A 17 -5.44 -8.87 -6.25
N TYR A 18 -5.24 -9.40 -7.46
CA TYR A 18 -5.62 -10.78 -7.78
C TYR A 18 -4.60 -11.39 -8.75
N ARG A 19 -3.76 -12.28 -8.22
CA ARG A 19 -2.72 -13.00 -8.97
C ARG A 19 -1.70 -12.13 -9.71
N THR A 20 -1.43 -10.95 -9.18
CA THR A 20 -0.51 -9.96 -9.77
C THR A 20 0.28 -9.25 -8.67
N ALA A 21 0.88 -10.01 -7.75
CA ALA A 21 1.51 -9.46 -6.55
C ALA A 21 2.60 -8.42 -6.87
N GLU A 22 3.46 -8.69 -7.84
CA GLU A 22 4.52 -7.75 -8.25
C GLU A 22 3.94 -6.40 -8.72
N LEU A 23 2.89 -6.42 -9.53
CA LEU A 23 2.22 -5.19 -9.99
C LEU A 23 1.59 -4.41 -8.82
N ALA A 24 1.06 -5.11 -7.83
CA ALA A 24 0.49 -4.48 -6.64
C ALA A 24 1.58 -3.82 -5.78
N VAL A 25 2.79 -4.40 -5.71
CA VAL A 25 3.97 -3.77 -5.07
C VAL A 25 4.39 -2.53 -5.84
N GLU A 26 4.56 -2.61 -7.17
CA GLU A 26 4.91 -1.45 -8.00
C GLU A 26 3.89 -0.31 -7.86
N ALA A 27 2.60 -0.64 -7.80
CA ALA A 27 1.53 0.34 -7.58
C ALA A 27 1.64 1.00 -6.19
N ALA A 28 1.96 0.23 -5.15
CA ALA A 28 2.14 0.75 -3.80
C ALA A 28 3.37 1.65 -3.70
N GLU A 29 4.49 1.30 -4.32
CA GLU A 29 5.69 2.14 -4.41
C GLU A 29 5.40 3.46 -5.13
N GLY A 30 4.67 3.39 -6.25
CA GLY A 30 4.21 4.57 -6.97
C GLY A 30 3.33 5.47 -6.10
N ALA A 31 2.37 4.89 -5.37
CA ALA A 31 1.52 5.63 -4.44
C ALA A 31 2.31 6.24 -3.28
N LEU A 32 3.24 5.50 -2.67
CA LEU A 32 4.11 6.00 -1.60
C LEU A 32 4.88 7.24 -2.04
N ARG A 33 5.48 7.19 -3.25
CA ARG A 33 6.26 8.31 -3.81
C ARG A 33 5.41 9.56 -4.00
N GLU A 34 4.20 9.44 -4.54
CA GLU A 34 3.32 10.58 -4.82
C GLU A 34 2.56 11.07 -3.57
N MET A 35 2.39 10.23 -2.56
CA MET A 35 1.74 10.56 -1.29
C MET A 35 2.69 11.11 -0.22
N ALA A 36 3.99 11.29 -0.52
CA ALA A 36 5.00 11.70 0.46
C ALA A 36 4.64 12.98 1.25
N ASP A 37 3.95 13.93 0.61
CA ASP A 37 3.51 15.20 1.23
C ASP A 37 2.02 15.21 1.63
N LEU A 38 1.33 14.06 1.53
CA LEU A 38 -0.09 13.92 1.84
C LEU A 38 -0.29 13.15 3.14
N ALA A 39 -1.24 13.59 3.97
CA ALA A 39 -1.73 12.76 5.06
C ALA A 39 -2.51 11.58 4.45
N GLY A 40 -2.06 10.35 4.66
CA GLY A 40 -2.73 9.21 4.03
C GLY A 40 -2.23 7.84 4.45
N GLU A 41 -2.86 6.83 3.85
CA GLU A 41 -2.59 5.42 4.06
C GLU A 41 -2.73 4.68 2.72
N ILE A 42 -1.94 3.62 2.55
CA ILE A 42 -2.02 2.71 1.41
C ILE A 42 -2.37 1.33 1.95
N VAL A 43 -3.44 0.74 1.43
CA VAL A 43 -3.91 -0.58 1.81
C VAL A 43 -3.93 -1.47 0.58
N ILE A 44 -3.18 -2.57 0.63
CA ILE A 44 -3.24 -3.62 -0.38
C ILE A 44 -4.18 -4.71 0.12
N VAL A 45 -5.13 -5.12 -0.72
CA VAL A 45 -6.11 -6.18 -0.42
C VAL A 45 -5.86 -7.34 -1.36
N ASP A 46 -5.48 -8.50 -0.83
CA ASP A 46 -5.46 -9.73 -1.60
C ASP A 46 -6.88 -10.29 -1.75
N ASN A 47 -7.33 -10.47 -2.99
CA ASN A 47 -8.67 -10.97 -3.31
C ASN A 47 -8.71 -12.50 -3.44
N ASP A 48 -8.12 -13.21 -2.47
CA ASP A 48 -7.97 -14.66 -2.45
C ASP A 48 -7.27 -15.20 -3.72
N SER A 49 -6.05 -14.72 -3.96
CA SER A 49 -5.33 -15.04 -5.21
C SER A 49 -4.98 -16.52 -5.36
N GLN A 50 -4.81 -17.25 -4.23
CA GLN A 50 -4.46 -18.68 -4.14
C GLN A 50 -3.17 -19.07 -4.89
N ASP A 51 -2.22 -18.15 -5.00
CA ASP A 51 -0.97 -18.33 -5.75
C ASP A 51 0.28 -17.89 -4.98
N GLY A 52 0.16 -17.64 -3.68
CA GLY A 52 1.23 -17.08 -2.85
C GLY A 52 1.33 -15.56 -2.87
N SER A 53 0.39 -14.86 -3.54
CA SER A 53 0.36 -13.39 -3.53
C SER A 53 0.33 -12.80 -2.12
N PHE A 54 -0.43 -13.40 -1.19
CA PHE A 54 -0.56 -12.86 0.16
C PHE A 54 0.79 -12.83 0.89
N GLU A 55 1.54 -13.94 0.86
CA GLU A 55 2.85 -14.05 1.50
C GLU A 55 3.88 -13.11 0.83
N HIS A 56 3.82 -12.97 -0.49
CA HIS A 56 4.66 -12.04 -1.24
C HIS A 56 4.39 -10.58 -0.82
N LEU A 57 3.12 -10.17 -0.84
CA LEU A 57 2.69 -8.83 -0.45
C LEU A 57 3.02 -8.53 1.02
N GLN A 58 2.82 -9.51 1.90
CA GLN A 58 3.18 -9.37 3.31
C GLN A 58 4.69 -9.13 3.48
N SER A 59 5.52 -9.88 2.75
CA SER A 59 6.97 -9.73 2.80
C SER A 59 7.42 -8.36 2.28
N ALA A 60 6.86 -7.91 1.15
CA ALA A 60 7.16 -6.61 0.56
C ALA A 60 6.74 -5.43 1.46
N SER A 61 5.63 -5.56 2.19
CA SER A 61 5.14 -4.50 3.09
C SER A 61 5.92 -4.34 4.40
N ALA A 62 6.83 -5.26 4.71
CA ALA A 62 7.66 -5.22 5.92
C ALA A 62 9.01 -4.52 5.72
N GLU A 63 9.34 -4.13 4.48
CA GLU A 63 10.53 -3.34 4.11
C GLU A 63 10.27 -1.83 4.25
#